data_AF-A0A2N0X945-F1
#
_entry.id   AF-A0A2N0X945-F1
#
_cell.length_a   1.000
_cell.length_b   1.000
_cell.length_c   1.000
_cell.angle_alpha   90.00
_cell.angle_beta   90.00
_cell.angle_gamma   90.00
#
_symmetry.space_group_name_H-M   'P 1'
#
loop_
_entity.id
_entity.type
_entity.pdbx_description
1 polymer ?
#
loop_
_entity_poly.entity_id
_entity_poly.type
_entity_poly.pdbx_seq_one_letter_code
_entity_poly.pdbx_strand_id
1 'polypeptide(L)'
;MPRHSATVVLQTSSVQGDVEVYRHLGVDSSLTLRDLHRVLGLSFGLIDAPSPWGFTRAGRAISGDALVGDHLGAAGAELTYHWGLWQVRLHTIDAIDASERDPRVPRARCVGGSGSFRHAPFDLHAINAALASLPDRG
;
A
#
# COMPACT_ATOMS: atom_id res chain seq x y z
N MET A 1 -7.66 22.72 11.10
CA MET A 1 -8.63 21.71 10.65
C MET A 1 -8.15 20.37 11.18
N PRO A 2 -8.91 19.64 12.01
CA PRO A 2 -8.51 18.29 12.39
C PRO A 2 -8.48 17.44 11.11
N ARG A 3 -7.35 16.79 10.80
CA ARG A 3 -7.29 15.85 9.67
C ARG A 3 -8.11 14.63 10.07
N HIS A 4 -9.31 14.51 9.52
CA HIS A 4 -10.06 13.26 9.64
C HIS A 4 -9.22 12.13 9.03
N SER A 5 -9.09 11.02 9.76
CA SER A 5 -8.55 9.78 9.18
C SER A 5 -9.47 9.39 8.00
N ALA A 6 -8.91 8.77 6.97
CA ALA A 6 -9.67 8.27 5.83
C ALA A 6 -9.11 6.90 5.47
N THR A 7 -9.93 6.05 4.84
CA THR A 7 -9.43 4.85 4.16
C THR A 7 -9.15 5.21 2.72
N VAL A 8 -7.86 5.23 2.35
CA VAL A 8 -7.41 5.41 0.99
C VAL A 8 -7.48 4.06 0.27
N VAL A 9 -8.21 4.00 -0.83
CA VAL A 9 -8.32 2.83 -1.69
C VAL A 9 -7.30 2.95 -2.82
N LEU A 10 -6.30 2.08 -2.79
CA LEU A 10 -5.19 2.06 -3.73
C LEU A 10 -5.35 0.91 -4.72
N GLN A 11 -5.17 1.20 -6.01
CA GLN A 11 -4.66 0.21 -6.94
C GLN A 11 -3.13 0.27 -6.90
N THR A 12 -2.50 -0.88 -6.73
CA THR A 12 -1.05 -1.02 -6.79
C THR A 12 -0.72 -1.97 -7.91
N SER A 13 0.18 -1.61 -8.82
CA SER A 13 0.54 -2.50 -9.92
C SER A 13 2.02 -2.44 -10.29
N SER A 14 2.52 -3.57 -10.78
CA SER A 14 3.85 -3.71 -11.33
C SER A 14 3.73 -4.51 -12.62
N VAL A 15 4.41 -4.05 -13.66
CA VAL A 15 4.51 -4.76 -14.95
C VAL A 15 5.83 -5.53 -14.98
N GLN A 16 5.77 -6.83 -15.26
CA GLN A 16 6.92 -7.72 -15.38
C GLN A 16 6.88 -8.40 -16.75
N GLY A 17 7.67 -7.89 -17.70
CA GLY A 17 7.50 -8.26 -19.11
C GLY A 17 6.09 -7.88 -19.57
N ASP A 18 5.32 -8.85 -20.07
CA ASP A 18 3.94 -8.66 -20.54
C ASP A 18 2.87 -8.98 -19.48
N VAL A 19 3.27 -9.27 -18.24
CA VAL A 19 2.35 -9.64 -17.16
C VAL A 19 2.20 -8.47 -16.18
N GLU A 20 0.96 -8.02 -15.97
CA GLU A 20 0.63 -7.09 -14.90
C GLU A 20 0.27 -7.86 -13.62
N VAL A 21 0.92 -7.49 -12.53
CA VAL A 21 0.60 -7.94 -11.18
C VAL A 21 0.01 -6.77 -10.42
N TYR A 22 -1.15 -6.95 -9.80
CA TYR A 22 -1.80 -5.86 -9.07
C TYR A 22 -2.47 -6.30 -7.76
N ARG A 23 -2.62 -5.35 -6.85
CA ARG A 23 -3.40 -5.48 -5.61
C ARG A 23 -4.27 -4.24 -5.42
N HIS A 24 -5.51 -4.45 -4.99
CA HIS A 24 -6.38 -3.41 -4.47
C HIS A 24 -6.30 -3.42 -2.95
N LEU A 25 -5.88 -2.31 -2.36
CA LEU A 25 -5.62 -2.17 -0.93
C LEU A 25 -6.44 -1.02 -0.36
N GLY A 26 -7.11 -1.25 0.76
CA GLY A 26 -7.60 -0.18 1.63
C GLY A 26 -6.56 0.09 2.71
N VAL A 27 -6.13 1.34 2.87
CA VAL A 27 -5.15 1.74 3.88
C VAL A 27 -5.59 3.00 4.63
N ASP A 28 -5.38 3.02 5.93
CA ASP A 28 -5.64 4.18 6.78
C ASP A 28 -4.68 5.33 6.42
N SER A 29 -5.23 6.51 6.16
CA SER A 29 -4.49 7.72 5.77
C SER A 29 -3.50 8.20 6.84
N SER A 30 -3.68 7.77 8.10
CA SER A 30 -2.79 8.07 9.22
C SER A 30 -1.54 7.19 9.26
N LEU A 31 -1.45 6.13 8.44
CA LEU A 31 -0.24 5.33 8.32
C LEU A 31 0.90 6.16 7.73
N THR A 32 2.13 5.86 8.13
CA THR A 32 3.31 6.41 7.47
C THR A 32 3.58 5.67 6.17
N LEU A 33 4.35 6.26 5.24
CA LEU A 33 4.83 5.56 4.06
C LEU A 33 5.72 4.36 4.41
N ARG A 34 6.38 4.37 5.57
CA ARG A 34 7.13 3.23 6.12
C ARG A 34 6.20 2.08 6.50
N ASP A 35 5.03 2.37 7.06
CA ASP A 35 4.02 1.34 7.32
C ASP A 35 3.44 0.82 6.00
N LEU A 36 3.18 1.72 5.04
CA LEU A 36 2.76 1.32 3.68
C LEU A 36 3.80 0.42 2.99
N HIS A 37 5.10 0.67 3.17
CA HIS A 37 6.16 -0.24 2.70
C HIS A 37 5.98 -1.66 3.24
N ARG A 38 5.62 -1.84 4.52
CA ARG A 38 5.34 -3.16 5.11
C ARG A 38 4.09 -3.78 4.51
N VAL A 39 3.02 -2.99 4.36
CA VAL A 39 1.75 -3.44 3.73
C VAL A 39 2.02 -3.94 2.30
N LEU A 40 2.76 -3.19 1.49
CA LEU A 40 3.17 -3.59 0.14
C LEU A 40 4.05 -4.83 0.17
N GLY A 41 5.00 -4.90 1.11
CA GLY A 41 5.89 -6.05 1.28
C GLY A 41 5.11 -7.34 1.55
N LEU A 42 4.12 -7.30 2.44
CA LEU A 42 3.24 -8.44 2.71
C LEU A 42 2.32 -8.77 1.52
N SER A 43 1.79 -7.74 0.84
CA SER A 43 0.83 -7.93 -0.27
C SER A 43 1.46 -8.50 -1.54
N PHE A 44 2.75 -8.25 -1.75
CA PHE A 44 3.52 -8.72 -2.91
C PHE A 44 4.55 -9.81 -2.56
N GLY A 45 4.66 -10.23 -1.30
CA GLY A 45 5.64 -11.24 -0.88
C GLY A 45 7.10 -10.77 -1.00
N LEU A 46 7.38 -9.51 -0.70
CA LEU A 46 8.72 -8.89 -0.79
C LEU A 46 9.56 -9.04 0.50
N ILE A 47 9.12 -9.89 1.42
CA ILE A 47 9.64 -9.98 2.80
C ILE A 47 10.90 -10.85 2.94
N ASP A 48 11.27 -11.60 1.92
CA ASP A 48 12.33 -12.62 2.01
C ASP A 48 13.77 -12.07 1.93
N ALA A 49 13.95 -10.80 1.53
CA ALA A 49 15.28 -10.19 1.43
C ALA A 49 15.28 -8.69 1.78
N PRO A 50 16.15 -8.23 2.69
CA PRO A 50 16.32 -6.80 2.92
C PRO A 50 16.83 -6.14 1.64
N SER A 51 16.01 -5.27 1.06
CA SER A 51 16.34 -4.48 -0.12
C SER A 51 16.16 -3.00 0.19
N PRO A 52 16.96 -2.10 -0.42
CA PRO A 52 16.68 -0.68 -0.38
C PRO A 52 15.26 -0.40 -0.87
N TRP A 53 14.56 0.50 -0.20
CA TRP A 53 13.20 0.86 -0.57
C TRP A 53 12.98 2.36 -0.44
N GLY A 54 11.96 2.86 -1.12
CA GLY A 54 11.60 4.26 -1.05
C GLY A 54 10.35 4.58 -1.84
N PHE A 55 9.83 5.79 -1.66
CA PHE A 55 8.73 6.32 -2.45
C PHE A 55 9.21 7.54 -3.23
N THR A 56 8.75 7.67 -4.46
CA THR A 56 9.00 8.85 -5.27
C THR A 56 7.72 9.41 -5.87
N ARG A 57 7.69 10.73 -6.04
CA ARG A 57 6.72 11.44 -6.88
C ARG A 57 7.47 12.24 -7.94
N ALA A 58 7.16 12.03 -9.21
CA ALA A 58 7.85 12.69 -10.32
C ALA A 58 9.39 12.62 -10.18
N GLY A 59 9.91 11.44 -9.80
CA GLY A 59 11.35 11.20 -9.59
C GLY A 59 11.95 11.75 -8.30
N ARG A 60 11.20 12.48 -7.46
CA ARG A 60 11.69 13.02 -6.19
C ARG A 60 11.35 12.10 -5.02
N ALA A 61 12.33 11.80 -4.18
CA ALA A 61 12.15 10.98 -2.99
C ALA A 61 11.22 11.65 -1.97
N ILE A 62 10.45 10.82 -1.26
CA ILE A 62 9.57 11.22 -0.17
C ILE A 62 10.04 10.53 1.10
N SER A 63 10.01 11.25 2.23
CA SER A 63 10.34 10.67 3.53
C SER A 63 9.42 9.48 3.85
N GLY A 64 10.00 8.39 4.35
CA GLY A 64 9.23 7.25 4.84
C GLY A 64 8.32 7.60 6.03
N ASP A 65 8.60 8.69 6.74
CA ASP A 65 7.83 9.12 7.90
C ASP A 65 6.66 10.06 7.52
N ALA A 66 6.54 10.42 6.24
CA ALA A 66 5.37 11.15 5.73
C ALA A 66 4.10 10.28 5.81
N LEU A 67 2.95 10.92 6.01
CA LEU A 67 1.67 10.23 6.09
C LEU A 67 1.16 9.83 4.70
N VAL A 68 0.45 8.70 4.64
CA VAL A 68 -0.23 8.23 3.43
C VAL A 68 -1.23 9.27 2.95
N GLY A 69 -2.04 9.85 3.83
CA GLY A 69 -3.04 10.86 3.46
C GLY A 69 -2.47 12.10 2.77
N ASP A 70 -1.26 12.50 3.13
CA ASP A 70 -0.62 13.71 2.60
C ASP A 70 -0.20 13.56 1.14
N HIS A 71 0.00 12.30 0.71
CA HIS A 71 0.44 11.99 -0.64
C HIS A 71 -0.63 11.27 -1.45
N LEU A 72 -1.43 10.40 -0.84
CA LEU A 72 -2.37 9.52 -1.53
C LEU A 72 -3.83 9.77 -1.11
N GLY A 73 -4.13 10.78 -0.29
CA GLY A 73 -5.47 11.02 0.25
C GLY A 73 -6.51 11.57 -0.75
N ALA A 74 -6.15 11.78 -2.00
CA ALA A 74 -7.07 12.25 -3.04
C ALA A 74 -7.16 11.23 -4.18
N ALA A 75 -8.37 11.03 -4.73
CA ALA A 75 -8.55 10.22 -5.93
C ALA A 75 -7.66 10.74 -7.09
N GLY A 76 -7.06 9.81 -7.83
CA GLY A 76 -6.09 10.10 -8.88
C GLY A 76 -4.68 10.45 -8.39
N ALA A 77 -4.43 10.49 -7.07
CA ALA A 77 -3.08 10.70 -6.55
C ALA A 77 -2.18 9.49 -6.85
N GLU A 78 -0.92 9.77 -7.17
CA GLU A 78 0.04 8.73 -7.54
C GLU A 78 1.36 8.84 -6.78
N LEU A 79 1.97 7.66 -6.58
CA LEU A 79 3.34 7.47 -6.11
C LEU A 79 3.97 6.26 -6.83
N THR A 80 5.30 6.23 -6.89
CA THR A 80 6.06 5.03 -7.23
C THR A 80 6.75 4.52 -5.98
N TYR A 81 6.46 3.28 -5.61
CA TYR A 81 7.18 2.54 -4.58
C TYR A 81 8.31 1.75 -5.23
N HIS A 82 9.49 1.79 -4.62
CA HIS A 82 10.69 1.09 -5.06
C HIS A 82 11.07 0.03 -4.04
N TRP A 83 11.43 -1.16 -4.52
CA TRP A 83 12.01 -2.23 -3.71
C TRP A 83 13.15 -2.89 -4.49
N GLY A 84 14.39 -2.57 -4.12
CA GLY A 84 15.55 -2.85 -4.96
C GLY A 84 15.39 -2.19 -6.33
N LEU A 85 15.43 -3.00 -7.39
CA LEU A 85 15.22 -2.56 -8.78
C LEU A 85 13.75 -2.60 -9.22
N TRP A 86 12.86 -3.12 -8.38
CA TRP A 86 11.45 -3.25 -8.72
C TRP A 86 10.67 -1.97 -8.42
N GLN A 87 9.69 -1.69 -9.27
CA GLN A 87 8.81 -0.54 -9.14
C GLN A 87 7.35 -0.99 -9.10
N VAL A 88 6.62 -0.51 -8.10
CA VAL A 88 5.17 -0.66 -7.99
C VAL A 88 4.56 0.73 -8.08
N ARG A 89 3.67 0.95 -9.06
CA ARG A 89 2.87 2.17 -9.13
C ARG A 89 1.73 2.07 -8.14
N LEU A 90 1.50 3.14 -7.40
CA LEU A 90 0.36 3.31 -6.51
C LEU A 90 -0.52 4.40 -7.10
N HIS A 91 -1.79 4.08 -7.30
CA HIS A 91 -2.81 4.99 -7.78
C HIS A 91 -3.99 4.95 -6.82
N THR A 92 -4.38 6.10 -6.28
CA THR A 92 -5.57 6.21 -5.44
C THR A 92 -6.81 6.16 -6.31
N ILE A 93 -7.62 5.12 -6.17
CA ILE A 93 -8.93 5.01 -6.80
C ILE A 93 -9.93 5.92 -6.07
N ASP A 94 -9.93 5.87 -4.74
CA ASP A 94 -10.89 6.59 -3.91
C ASP A 94 -10.34 6.84 -2.49
N ALA A 95 -10.97 7.74 -1.75
CA ALA A 95 -10.67 8.01 -0.34
C ALA A 95 -11.97 8.21 0.45
N ILE A 96 -12.22 7.31 1.40
CA ILE A 96 -13.46 7.25 2.18
C ILE A 96 -13.20 7.83 3.58
N ASP A 97 -13.99 8.81 4.01
CA ASP A 97 -13.81 9.47 5.32
C ASP A 97 -14.00 8.49 6.50
N ALA A 98 -13.24 8.68 7.58
CA ALA A 98 -13.39 7.88 8.80
C ALA A 98 -14.76 8.04 9.48
N SER A 99 -15.53 9.09 9.20
CA SER A 99 -16.93 9.17 9.68
C SER A 99 -17.80 8.01 9.19
N GLU A 100 -17.37 7.34 8.11
CA GLU A 100 -18.03 6.17 7.53
C GLU A 100 -17.27 4.87 7.81
N ARG A 101 -16.15 4.94 8.53
CA ARG A 101 -15.29 3.79 8.81
C ARG A 101 -15.74 3.05 10.06
N ASP A 102 -15.94 1.73 9.93
CA ASP A 102 -16.05 0.85 11.10
C ASP A 102 -14.67 0.70 11.75
N PRO A 103 -14.48 1.09 13.03
CA PRO A 103 -13.21 0.97 13.74
C PRO A 103 -12.72 -0.48 13.90
N ARG A 104 -13.58 -1.47 13.67
CA ARG A 104 -13.19 -2.89 13.62
C ARG A 104 -12.45 -3.28 12.34
N VAL A 105 -12.46 -2.43 11.32
CA VAL A 105 -11.76 -2.68 10.05
C VAL A 105 -10.27 -2.38 10.24
N PRO A 106 -9.39 -3.38 9.98
CA PRO A 106 -7.94 -3.22 10.11
C PRO A 106 -7.42 -1.99 9.36
N ARG A 107 -6.32 -1.40 9.85
CA ARG A 107 -5.68 -0.22 9.24
C ARG A 107 -5.14 -0.46 7.83
N ALA A 108 -4.97 -1.72 7.44
CA ALA A 108 -4.68 -2.11 6.06
C ALA A 108 -5.41 -3.41 5.72
N ARG A 109 -5.95 -3.49 4.50
CA ARG A 109 -6.64 -4.68 4.00
C ARG A 109 -6.45 -4.83 2.50
N CYS A 110 -6.20 -6.05 2.04
CA CYS A 110 -6.27 -6.39 0.63
C CYS A 110 -7.71 -6.78 0.28
N VAL A 111 -8.29 -6.15 -0.73
CA VAL A 111 -9.68 -6.41 -1.18
C VAL A 111 -9.73 -7.24 -2.46
N GLY A 112 -8.62 -7.29 -3.21
CA GLY A 112 -8.52 -8.09 -4.43
C GLY A 112 -7.16 -7.92 -5.10
N GLY A 113 -6.91 -8.69 -6.15
CA GLY A 113 -5.64 -8.67 -6.86
C GLY A 113 -5.53 -9.81 -7.86
N SER A 114 -4.45 -9.78 -8.63
CA SER A 114 -4.09 -10.88 -9.53
C SER A 114 -2.59 -10.90 -9.81
N GLY A 115 -2.11 -12.03 -10.31
CA GLY A 115 -0.72 -12.23 -10.71
C GLY A 115 0.21 -12.61 -9.55
N SER A 116 1.30 -13.28 -9.92
CA SER A 116 2.38 -13.66 -9.01
C SER A 116 3.49 -12.64 -9.12
N PHE A 117 3.95 -12.12 -7.98
CA PHE A 117 5.14 -11.26 -7.96
C PHE A 117 6.34 -12.15 -7.62
N ARG A 118 7.31 -12.27 -8.53
CA ARG A 118 8.39 -13.27 -8.42
C ARG A 118 7.82 -14.66 -8.19
N HIS A 119 8.09 -15.28 -7.05
CA HIS A 119 7.63 -16.63 -6.69
C HIS A 119 6.41 -16.63 -5.75
N ALA A 120 5.91 -15.45 -5.36
CA ALA A 120 4.78 -15.33 -4.45
C ALA A 120 3.45 -15.23 -5.25
N PRO A 121 2.62 -16.29 -5.29
CA PRO A 121 1.31 -16.22 -5.91
C PRO A 121 0.38 -15.29 -5.13
N PHE A 122 -0.65 -14.79 -5.80
CA PHE A 122 -1.70 -14.05 -5.12
C PHE A 122 -2.55 -14.99 -4.26
N ASP A 123 -2.55 -14.75 -2.95
CA ASP A 123 -3.43 -15.40 -1.99
C ASP A 123 -4.05 -14.33 -1.08
N LEU A 124 -5.31 -13.98 -1.36
CA LEU A 124 -6.04 -12.96 -0.63
C LEU A 124 -6.16 -13.29 0.87
N HIS A 125 -6.33 -14.56 1.23
CA HIS A 125 -6.54 -14.97 2.61
C HIS A 125 -5.22 -14.90 3.39
N ALA A 126 -4.14 -15.43 2.82
CA ALA A 126 -2.81 -15.37 3.45
C ALA A 126 -2.32 -13.92 3.60
N ILE A 127 -2.52 -13.08 2.57
CA ILE A 127 -2.17 -11.65 2.63
C ILE A 127 -2.93 -10.96 3.78
N ASN A 128 -4.26 -11.14 3.86
CA ASN A 128 -5.05 -10.49 4.91
C ASN A 128 -4.75 -11.02 6.31
N ALA A 129 -4.44 -12.31 6.47
CA ALA A 129 -3.98 -12.87 7.73
C ALA A 129 -2.65 -12.23 8.18
N ALA A 130 -1.72 -12.00 7.25
CA ALA A 130 -0.46 -11.33 7.53
C ALA A 130 -0.65 -9.83 7.84
N LEU A 131 -1.55 -9.14 7.13
CA LEU A 131 -1.84 -7.73 7.41
C LEU A 131 -2.49 -7.54 8.79
N ALA A 132 -3.35 -8.48 9.22
CA ALA A 132 -3.98 -8.44 10.53
C ALA A 132 -3.00 -8.63 11.70
N SER A 133 -1.80 -9.16 11.46
CA SER A 133 -0.76 -9.29 12.48
C SER A 133 0.19 -8.09 12.55
N LEU A 134 0.01 -7.07 11.69
CA LEU A 134 0.76 -5.83 11.80
C LEU A 134 0.42 -5.16 13.14
N PRO A 135 1.43 -4.78 13.95
CA PRO A 135 1.18 -4.17 15.24
C PRO A 135 0.51 -2.80 15.05
N ASP A 136 -0.54 -2.54 15.84
CA ASP A 136 -1.09 -1.20 16.01
C ASP A 136 -0.05 -0.34 16.72
N ARG A 137 0.73 0.42 15.95
CA ARG A 137 1.54 1.48 16.54
C ARG A 137 0.64 2.68 16.77
N GLY A 138 0.34 2.91 18.05
CA GLY A 138 -0.27 4.14 18.57
C GLY A 138 0.68 5.32 18.53
#